data_AF-A0AAD5UI08-F1
#
_entry.id   AF-A0AAD5UI08-F1
#
_cell.length_a   1.000
_cell.length_b   1.000
_cell.length_c   1.000
_cell.angle_alpha   90.00
_cell.angle_beta   90.00
_cell.angle_gamma   90.00
#
_symmetry.space_group_name_H-M   'P 1'
#
loop_
_entity.id
_entity.type
_entity.pdbx_description
1 polymer ?
#
loop_
_entity_poly.entity_id
_entity_poly.type
_entity_poly.pdbx_seq_one_letter_code
_entity_poly.pdbx_strand_id
1 'polypeptide(L)' 'MEDLLEQANDVQEALSRTYGVPDDIDEADLEAELDALGDELLLEESEPSYLQEPEFTAPSVPGGFVSEAAPTGRLN' A
#
# COMPACT_ATOMS: atom_id res chain seq x y z
N MET A 1 0.42 8.36 -25.13
CA MET A 1 -0.16 7.01 -25.35
C MET A 1 0.77 5.95 -24.79
N GLU A 2 2.08 6.12 -24.91
CA GLU A 2 3.11 5.32 -24.25
C GLU A 2 2.92 5.23 -22.73
N ASP A 3 2.73 6.35 -22.03
CA ASP A 3 2.53 6.38 -20.56
C ASP A 3 1.30 5.59 -20.06
N LEU A 4 0.26 5.48 -20.89
CA LEU A 4 -0.94 4.69 -20.56
C LEU A 4 -0.72 3.20 -20.83
N LEU A 5 0.12 2.87 -21.81
CA LEU A 5 0.51 1.50 -22.10
C LEU A 5 1.50 0.98 -21.05
N GLU A 6 2.40 1.82 -20.56
CA GLU A 6 3.32 1.50 -19.46
C GLU A 6 2.55 1.20 -18.16
N GLN A 7 1.65 2.09 -17.73
CA GLN A 7 0.79 1.85 -16.56
C GLN A 7 -0.05 0.57 -16.67
N ALA A 8 -0.55 0.26 -17.87
CA ALA A 8 -1.30 -0.97 -18.08
C ALA A 8 -0.42 -2.23 -17.91
N ASN A 9 0.85 -2.19 -18.34
CA ASN A 9 1.78 -3.30 -18.12
C ASN A 9 2.09 -3.46 -16.63
N ASP A 10 2.32 -2.37 -15.91
CA ASP A 10 2.60 -2.42 -14.47
C ASP A 10 1.42 -3.00 -13.67
N VAL A 11 0.19 -2.59 -14.01
CA VAL A 11 -1.02 -3.16 -13.40
C VAL A 11 -1.14 -4.65 -13.68
N GLN A 12 -0.85 -5.09 -14.90
CA GLN A 12 -0.87 -6.52 -15.24
C GLN A 12 0.18 -7.32 -14.47
N GLU A 13 1.38 -6.77 -14.30
CA GLU A 13 2.42 -7.40 -13.48
C GLU A 13 1.99 -7.48 -12.02
N ALA A 14 1.42 -6.41 -11.46
CA ALA A 14 0.96 -6.36 -10.08
C ALA A 14 -0.18 -7.37 -9.82
N LEU A 15 -1.16 -7.45 -10.73
CA LEU A 15 -2.29 -8.38 -10.65
C LEU A 15 -1.88 -9.83 -10.90
N SER A 16 -0.76 -10.08 -11.59
CA SER A 16 -0.22 -11.43 -11.75
C SER A 16 0.28 -12.05 -10.44
N ARG A 17 0.48 -11.24 -9.39
CA ARG A 17 0.89 -11.74 -8.08
C ARG A 17 -0.31 -12.36 -7.36
N THR A 18 -0.19 -13.65 -7.03
CA THR A 18 -1.20 -14.35 -6.23
C THR A 18 -0.85 -14.23 -4.74
N TYR A 19 -1.78 -13.73 -3.94
CA TYR A 19 -1.60 -13.52 -2.49
C TYR A 19 -2.14 -14.66 -1.61
N GLY A 20 -2.63 -15.76 -2.20
CA GLY A 20 -2.99 -16.98 -1.48
C GLY A 20 -4.18 -16.84 -0.53
N VAL A 21 -5.17 -16.03 -0.90
CA VAL A 21 -6.43 -15.90 -0.15
C VAL A 21 -7.18 -17.25 -0.18
N PRO A 22 -7.61 -17.81 0.97
CA PRO A 22 -8.36 -19.07 1.01
C PRO A 22 -9.75 -18.96 0.36
N ASP A 23 -10.18 -20.00 -0.34
CA ASP A 23 -11.52 -20.06 -0.97
C ASP A 23 -12.66 -20.19 0.05
N ASP A 24 -12.36 -20.68 1.26
CA ASP A 24 -13.33 -20.92 2.34
C ASP A 24 -13.48 -19.72 3.29
N ILE A 25 -12.96 -18.54 2.92
CA ILE A 25 -13.11 -17.33 3.73
C ILE A 25 -14.57 -16.83 3.67
N ASP A 26 -15.11 -16.40 4.80
CA ASP A 26 -16.45 -15.81 4.84
C ASP A 26 -16.38 -14.35 4.39
N GLU A 27 -16.71 -14.10 3.11
CA GLU A 27 -16.67 -12.76 2.53
C GLU A 27 -17.64 -11.79 3.21
N ALA A 28 -18.78 -12.26 3.72
CA ALA A 28 -19.78 -11.40 4.35
C ALA A 28 -19.34 -10.95 5.74
N ASP A 29 -18.68 -11.83 6.50
CA ASP A 29 -18.07 -11.48 7.79
C ASP A 29 -16.89 -10.52 7.58
N LEU A 30 -16.03 -10.81 6.60
CA LEU A 30 -14.90 -9.94 6.25
C LEU A 30 -15.37 -8.53 5.82
N GLU A 31 -16.43 -8.41 5.03
CA GLU A 31 -16.99 -7.12 4.63
C GLU A 31 -17.50 -6.34 5.85
N ALA A 32 -18.19 -7.01 6.77
CA ALA A 32 -18.66 -6.38 8.01
C ALA A 32 -17.50 -5.93 8.92
N GLU A 33 -16.43 -6.70 9.00
CA GLU A 33 -15.20 -6.33 9.73
C GLU A 33 -14.51 -5.12 9.09
N LEU A 34 -14.41 -5.08 7.76
CA LEU A 34 -13.80 -3.96 7.03
C LEU A 34 -14.61 -2.67 7.18
N ASP A 35 -15.93 -2.74 7.16
CA ASP A 35 -16.81 -1.60 7.43
C ASP A 35 -16.61 -1.07 8.87
N ALA A 36 -16.57 -1.97 9.85
CA ALA A 36 -16.31 -1.60 11.25
C ALA A 36 -14.92 -0.97 11.45
N LEU A 37 -13.90 -1.49 10.75
CA LEU A 37 -12.56 -0.90 10.76
C LEU A 37 -12.55 0.48 10.10
N GLY A 38 -13.30 0.67 9.01
CA GLY A 38 -13.48 1.96 8.36
C GLY A 38 -14.10 3.00 9.31
N ASP A 39 -15.11 2.60 10.07
CA ASP A 39 -15.71 3.44 11.11
C ASP A 39 -14.72 3.78 12.23
N GLU A 40 -13.90 2.83 12.67
CA GLU A 40 -12.84 3.08 13.68
C GLU A 40 -11.82 4.11 13.18
N LEU A 41 -11.35 3.99 11.94
CA LEU A 41 -10.42 4.94 11.33
C LEU A 41 -11.01 6.35 11.19
N LEU A 42 -12.32 6.46 10.94
CA LEU A 42 -13.01 7.76 10.89
C LEU A 42 -13.16 8.42 12.27
N LEU A 43 -13.18 7.63 13.34
CA LEU A 43 -13.24 8.12 14.72
C LEU A 43 -11.87 8.57 15.25
N GLU A 44 -10.78 8.14 14.63
CA GLU A 44 -9.43 8.57 14.99
C GLU A 44 -9.22 10.04 14.60
N GLU A 45 -8.95 10.91 15.59
CA GLU A 45 -8.82 12.35 15.37
C GLU A 45 -7.48 12.76 14.72
N SER A 46 -6.51 11.85 14.67
CA SER A 46 -5.16 12.09 14.15
C SER A 46 -4.83 11.16 12.98
N GLU A 47 -3.99 11.64 12.08
CA GLU A 47 -3.47 10.81 10.99
C GLU A 47 -2.71 9.60 11.56
N PRO A 48 -3.04 8.38 11.12
CA PRO A 48 -2.42 7.17 11.64
C PRO A 48 -0.95 7.09 11.24
N SER A 49 -0.13 6.46 12.08
CA SER A 49 1.33 6.43 11.94
C SER A 49 1.84 5.78 10.65
N TYR A 50 1.02 4.99 9.96
CA TYR A 50 1.36 4.37 8.67
C TYR A 50 1.19 5.33 7.46
N LEU A 51 0.49 6.46 7.61
CA LEU A 51 0.38 7.51 6.59
C LEU A 51 1.33 8.68 6.86
N GLN A 52 1.82 8.80 8.10
CA GLN A 52 2.80 9.82 8.46
C GLN A 52 4.11 9.59 7.68
N GLU A 53 4.75 10.70 7.30
CA GLU A 53 6.02 10.67 6.58
C GLU A 53 7.04 9.83 7.38
N PRO A 54 7.52 8.70 6.83
CA PRO A 54 8.25 7.74 7.63
C PRO A 54 9.64 8.30 7.94
N GLU A 55 10.00 8.39 9.23
CA GLU A 55 11.37 8.69 9.65
C GLU A 55 12.38 7.62 9.17
N PHE A 56 11.90 6.43 8.80
CA PHE A 56 12.68 5.33 8.23
C PHE A 56 12.04 4.82 6.93
N THR A 57 12.77 4.93 5.83
CA THR A 57 12.37 4.30 4.56
C THR A 57 12.30 2.78 4.72
N ALA A 58 11.19 2.17 4.29
CA ALA A 58 11.08 0.72 4.21
C ALA A 58 12.26 0.15 3.40
N PRO A 59 12.82 -1.01 3.81
CA PRO A 59 13.93 -1.61 3.10
C PRO A 59 13.56 -1.86 1.63
N SER A 60 14.50 -1.57 0.74
CA SER A 60 14.31 -1.79 -0.69
C SER A 60 14.04 -3.26 -0.96
N VAL A 61 12.90 -3.56 -1.59
CA VAL A 61 12.55 -4.92 -1.98
C VAL A 61 13.53 -5.35 -3.07
N PRO A 62 14.24 -6.49 -2.95
CA PRO A 62 15.15 -6.94 -3.98
C PRO A 62 14.37 -7.23 -5.27
N GLY A 63 14.49 -6.34 -6.26
CA GLY A 63 13.84 -6.46 -7.57
C GLY A 63 12.57 -5.60 -7.79
N GLY A 64 12.22 -4.67 -6.90
CA GLY A 64 11.06 -3.79 -7.09
C GLY A 64 11.21 -2.43 -6.40
N PHE A 65 10.59 -1.40 -6.98
CA PHE A 65 10.70 0.00 -6.58
C PHE A 65 10.10 0.30 -5.21
N VAL A 66 10.90 0.92 -4.34
CA VAL A 66 10.43 1.81 -3.27
C VAL A 66 10.75 3.24 -3.71
N SER A 67 9.74 3.98 -4.17
CA SER A 67 9.87 5.39 -4.48
C SER A 67 9.46 6.22 -3.27
N GLU A 68 10.44 6.73 -2.54
CA GLU A 68 10.36 8.03 -1.85
C GLU A 68 11.81 8.54 -1.77
N ALA A 69 12.12 9.56 -2.56
CA ALA A 69 13.45 10.17 -2.63
C ALA A 69 13.73 10.92 -1.32
N ALA A 70 14.80 10.56 -0.63
CA ALA A 70 15.19 11.15 0.65
C ALA A 70 15.24 12.69 0.62
N PRO A 71 14.73 13.39 1.66
CA PRO A 71 14.98 14.82 1.82
C PRO A 71 16.48 15.00 2.06
N THR A 72 17.17 15.62 1.09
CA THR A 72 18.58 15.97 1.19
C THR A 72 18.79 16.95 2.36
N GLY A 73 19.13 16.40 3.52
CA GLY A 73 19.42 17.11 4.75
C GLY A 73 20.86 16.94 5.21
N ARG A 74 21.73 17.80 4.67
CA ARG A 74 22.82 18.51 5.37
C ARG A 74 24.14 17.81 5.79
N LEU A 75 25.22 18.53 5.42
CA LEU A 75 26.50 18.77 6.14
C LEU A 75 27.64 17.74 5.98
N ASN A 76 28.53 17.98 5.02
CA ASN A 76 29.80 18.72 5.20
C ASN A 76 30.53 18.90 3.87
#